data_AF-A0A924XND7-F1
#
_entry.id   AF-A0A924XND7-F1
#
_cell.length_a   1.000
_cell.length_b   1.000
_cell.length_c   1.000
_cell.angle_alpha   90.00
_cell.angle_beta   90.00
_cell.angle_gamma   90.00
#
_symmetry.space_group_name_H-M   'P 1'
#
loop_
_entity.id
_entity.type
_entity.pdbx_description
1 polymer ?
#
loop_
_entity_poly.entity_id
_entity_poly.type
_entity_poly.pdbx_seq_one_letter_code
_entity_poly.pdbx_strand_id
1 'polypeptide(L)'
;MTDTTPPPGSLRSRFHLLAWSNLLAQSAEQISLAAVPIVAVLSLGAGAAETGALAMAQTLPFLLFSLPMGVMADRVPRRLLMAGAEAIRAATLILLPVL
;
A
#
# COMPACT_ATOMS: atom_id res chain seq x y z
N MET A 1 5.61 35.76 -22.15
CA MET A 1 5.31 35.79 -20.71
C MET A 1 3.83 35.46 -20.55
N THR A 2 3.47 34.17 -20.56
CA THR A 2 2.08 33.71 -20.45
C THR A 2 1.86 33.24 -19.02
N ASP A 3 1.09 33.99 -18.25
CA ASP A 3 0.63 33.59 -16.92
C ASP A 3 -0.22 32.33 -17.04
N THR A 4 0.27 31.20 -16.52
CA THR A 4 -0.47 29.94 -16.41
C THR A 4 -1.01 29.77 -14.99
N THR A 5 -1.64 30.80 -14.43
CA THR A 5 -2.34 30.69 -13.15
C THR A 5 -3.56 29.77 -13.34
N PRO A 6 -3.56 28.56 -12.77
CA PRO A 6 -4.64 27.62 -13.00
C PRO A 6 -5.93 28.17 -12.35
N PRO A 7 -7.11 27.94 -12.95
CA PRO A 7 -8.36 28.51 -12.47
C PRO A 7 -8.61 28.11 -11.00
N PRO A 8 -9.19 29.00 -10.17
CA PRO A 8 -9.26 28.88 -8.70
C PRO A 8 -10.03 27.64 -8.16
N GLY A 9 -10.62 26.81 -9.02
CA GLY A 9 -11.23 25.51 -8.65
C GLY A 9 -10.36 24.27 -8.87
N SER A 10 -9.25 24.37 -9.61
CA SER A 10 -8.48 23.21 -10.07
C SER A 10 -7.66 22.51 -8.97
N LEU A 11 -7.06 23.28 -8.06
CA LEU A 11 -6.28 22.73 -6.94
C LEU A 11 -7.18 22.06 -5.90
N ARG A 12 -8.32 22.67 -5.58
CA ARG A 12 -9.32 22.10 -4.68
C ARG A 12 -9.89 20.79 -5.24
N SER A 13 -10.26 20.77 -6.52
CA SER A 13 -10.76 19.56 -7.19
C SER A 13 -9.70 18.45 -7.26
N ARG A 14 -8.45 18.77 -7.63
CA ARG A 14 -7.33 17.80 -7.63
C ARG A 14 -7.01 17.26 -6.23
N PHE A 15 -7.08 18.11 -5.21
CA PHE A 15 -6.92 17.69 -3.82
C PHE A 15 -8.03 16.74 -3.38
N HIS A 16 -9.30 17.06 -3.70
CA HIS A 16 -10.41 16.15 -3.41
C HIS A 16 -10.26 14.80 -4.11
N LEU A 17 -9.83 14.79 -5.38
CA LEU A 17 -9.57 13.55 -6.10
C LEU A 17 -8.48 12.72 -5.43
N LEU A 18 -7.35 13.33 -5.03
CA LEU A 18 -6.28 12.66 -4.30
C LEU A 18 -6.74 12.16 -2.92
N ALA A 19 -7.55 12.95 -2.22
CA ALA A 19 -8.08 12.59 -0.91
C ALA A 19 -9.01 11.38 -1.02
N TRP A 20 -9.92 11.37 -2.00
CA TRP A 20 -10.80 10.23 -2.27
C TRP A 20 -10.03 8.99 -2.70
N SER A 21 -9.03 9.13 -3.57
CA SER A 21 -8.21 7.99 -3.98
C SER A 21 -7.44 7.39 -2.80
N ASN A 22 -6.86 8.24 -1.95
CA ASN A 22 -6.16 7.79 -0.75
C ASN A 22 -7.11 7.14 0.25
N LEU A 23 -8.31 7.72 0.45
CA LEU A 23 -9.31 7.15 1.35
C LEU A 23 -9.73 5.76 0.89
N LEU A 24 -10.12 5.61 -0.38
CA LEU A 24 -10.51 4.31 -0.94
C LEU A 24 -9.36 3.30 -0.87
N ALA A 25 -8.13 3.71 -1.19
CA ALA A 25 -6.96 2.85 -1.10
C ALA A 25 -6.71 2.37 0.35
N GLN A 26 -6.78 3.27 1.34
CA GLN A 26 -6.60 2.90 2.74
C GLN A 26 -7.75 2.05 3.28
N SER A 27 -8.99 2.34 2.88
CA SER A 27 -10.14 1.51 3.25
C SER A 27 -10.00 0.09 2.71
N ALA A 28 -9.62 -0.07 1.44
CA ALA A 28 -9.39 -1.38 0.84
C ALA A 28 -8.27 -2.15 1.56
N GLU A 29 -7.17 -1.47 1.91
CA GLU A 29 -6.08 -2.06 2.69
C GLU A 29 -6.55 -2.57 4.05
N GLN A 30 -7.29 -1.75 4.81
CA GLN A 30 -7.80 -2.15 6.13
C GLN A 30 -8.77 -3.33 6.06
N ILE A 31 -9.65 -3.33 5.06
CA ILE A 31 -10.56 -4.45 4.81
C ILE A 31 -9.74 -5.72 4.51
N SER A 32 -8.69 -5.62 3.68
CA SER A 32 -7.83 -6.75 3.35
C SER A 32 -7.11 -7.30 4.58
N LEU A 33 -6.50 -6.44 5.40
CA LEU A 33 -5.82 -6.83 6.65
C LEU A 33 -6.76 -7.56 7.62
N ALA A 34 -8.03 -7.17 7.68
CA ALA A 34 -9.03 -7.87 8.48
C ALA A 34 -9.51 -9.18 7.82
N ALA A 35 -9.69 -9.20 6.50
CA ALA A 35 -10.22 -10.34 5.76
C ALA A 35 -9.23 -11.50 5.69
N VAL A 36 -7.94 -11.24 5.50
CA VAL A 36 -6.88 -12.24 5.36
C VAL A 36 -6.88 -13.29 6.50
N PRO A 37 -6.83 -12.93 7.79
CA PRO A 37 -6.88 -13.92 8.87
C PRO A 37 -8.24 -14.63 8.96
N ILE A 38 -9.35 -13.95 8.65
CA ILE A 38 -10.69 -14.57 8.63
C ILE A 38 -10.74 -15.68 7.58
N VAL A 39 -10.25 -15.41 6.36
CA VAL A 39 -10.18 -16.40 5.28
C VAL A 39 -9.21 -17.52 5.62
N ALA A 40 -8.06 -17.21 6.22
CA ALA A 40 -7.11 -18.23 6.67
C ALA A 40 -7.76 -19.24 7.64
N VAL A 41 -8.52 -18.76 8.63
CA VAL A 41 -9.21 -19.65 9.57
C VAL A 41 -10.39 -20.36 8.93
N LEU A 42 -11.31 -19.62 8.29
CA LEU A 42 -12.60 -20.16 7.85
C LEU A 42 -12.51 -20.97 6.57
N SER A 43 -11.62 -20.60 5.64
CA SER A 43 -11.49 -21.27 4.35
C SER A 43 -10.32 -22.25 4.29
N LEU A 44 -9.22 -21.96 4.98
CA LEU A 44 -8.00 -22.79 4.97
C LEU A 44 -7.81 -23.61 6.25
N GLY A 45 -8.66 -23.44 7.27
CA GLY A 45 -8.58 -24.19 8.53
C GLY A 45 -7.36 -23.84 9.37
N ALA A 46 -6.78 -22.65 9.19
CA ALA A 46 -5.58 -22.22 9.91
C ALA A 46 -5.83 -22.15 11.42
N GLY A 47 -4.89 -22.67 12.22
CA GLY A 47 -4.92 -22.61 13.67
C GLY A 47 -4.34 -21.32 14.23
N ALA A 48 -4.20 -21.28 15.57
CA ALA A 48 -3.68 -20.11 16.29
C ALA A 48 -2.20 -19.81 15.96
N ALA A 49 -1.39 -20.85 15.71
CA ALA A 49 0.03 -20.68 15.38
C ALA A 49 0.21 -20.12 13.98
N GLU A 50 -0.56 -20.62 13.00
CA GLU A 50 -0.53 -20.19 11.60
C GLU A 50 -1.06 -18.76 11.45
N THR A 51 -2.15 -18.41 12.15
CA THR A 51 -2.66 -17.03 12.17
C THR A 51 -1.70 -16.06 12.85
N GLY A 52 -1.05 -16.48 13.94
CA GLY A 52 0.04 -15.73 14.57
C GLY A 52 1.22 -15.51 13.62
N ALA A 53 1.65 -16.56 12.93
CA ALA A 53 2.70 -16.47 11.92
C ALA A 53 2.32 -15.56 10.75
N LEU A 54 1.05 -15.57 10.32
CA LEU A 54 0.54 -14.69 9.28
C LEU A 54 0.55 -13.22 9.71
N ALA A 55 0.22 -12.92 10.97
CA ALA A 55 0.34 -11.57 11.52
C ALA A 55 1.81 -11.13 11.62
N MET A 56 2.72 -12.04 11.99
CA MET A 56 4.16 -11.76 11.96
C MET A 56 4.64 -11.50 10.53
N ALA A 57 4.25 -12.31 9.55
CA ALA A 57 4.63 -12.13 8.15
C ALA A 57 4.14 -10.79 7.57
N GLN A 58 3.01 -10.26 8.05
CA GLN A 58 2.51 -8.94 7.65
C GLN A 58 3.30 -7.77 8.27
N THR A 59 3.82 -7.94 9.50
CA THR A 59 4.44 -6.84 10.26
C THR A 59 5.97 -6.86 10.20
N LEU A 60 6.56 -8.04 10.14
CA LEU A 60 8.00 -8.27 10.16
C LEU A 60 8.75 -7.53 9.03
N PRO A 61 8.28 -7.49 7.77
CA PRO A 61 8.97 -6.74 6.72
C PRO A 61 9.07 -5.25 7.06
N PHE A 62 8.00 -4.65 7.57
CA PHE A 62 8.04 -3.25 7.98
C PHE A 62 9.04 -3.04 9.12
N LEU A 63 9.02 -3.91 10.13
CA LEU A 63 9.94 -3.82 11.26
C LEU A 63 11.42 -3.93 10.82
N LEU A 64 11.73 -4.88 9.94
CA LEU A 64 13.09 -5.12 9.45
C LEU A 64 13.56 -4.04 8.47
N PHE A 65 12.67 -3.55 7.61
CA PHE A 65 13.04 -2.69 6.48
C PHE A 65 12.71 -1.21 6.66
N SER A 66 12.00 -0.80 7.72
CA SER A 66 11.62 0.62 7.96
C SER A 66 12.82 1.57 7.92
N LEU A 67 13.90 1.24 8.64
CA LEU A 67 15.11 2.07 8.70
C LEU A 67 15.90 2.10 7.39
N PRO A 68 16.30 0.97 6.77
CA PRO A 68 17.06 1.00 5.52
C PRO A 68 16.26 1.60 4.37
N MET A 69 14.95 1.34 4.29
CA MET A 69 14.09 1.93 3.27
C MET A 69 13.86 3.42 3.50
N GLY A 70 13.84 3.88 4.76
CA GLY A 70 13.82 5.31 5.09
C GLY A 70 15.07 6.03 4.55
N VAL A 71 16.26 5.49 4.80
CA VAL A 71 17.52 6.04 4.27
C VAL A 71 17.54 6.04 2.74
N MET A 72 17.01 4.98 2.10
CA MET A 72 16.88 4.94 0.64
C MET A 72 15.92 6.02 0.12
N ALA A 73 14.80 6.24 0.83
CA ALA A 73 13.81 7.25 0.49
C ALA A 73 14.35 8.67 0.52
N ASP A 74 15.31 8.95 1.39
CA ASP A 74 15.97 10.26 1.47
C ASP A 74 16.96 10.49 0.32
N ARG A 75 17.48 9.43 -0.30
CA ARG A 75 18.54 9.51 -1.32
C ARG A 75 18.05 9.42 -2.77
N VAL A 76 16.93 8.75 -2.99
CA VAL A 76 16.38 8.48 -4.34
C VAL A 76 15.24 9.44 -4.65
N PRO A 77 15.07 9.88 -5.91
CA PRO A 77 13.93 10.71 -6.29
C PRO A 77 12.59 10.05 -5.91
N ARG A 78 11.79 10.72 -5.08
CA ARG A 78 10.52 10.22 -4.54
C ARG A 78 9.59 9.61 -5.59
N ARG A 79 9.56 10.19 -6.79
CA ARG A 79 8.75 9.69 -7.91
C ARG A 79 9.18 8.30 -8.39
N LEU A 80 10.48 8.05 -8.52
CA LEU A 80 11.00 6.74 -8.93
C LEU A 80 10.73 5.68 -7.86
N LEU A 81 10.93 6.06 -6.59
CA LEU A 81 10.75 5.15 -5.47
C LEU A 81 9.28 4.73 -5.32
N MET A 82 8.34 5.67 -5.45
CA MET A 82 6.92 5.35 -5.45
C MET A 82 6.50 4.52 -6.67
N ALA A 83 7.01 4.83 -7.87
CA ALA A 83 6.71 4.05 -9.07
C ALA A 83 7.23 2.61 -8.95
N GLY A 84 8.44 2.42 -8.44
CA GLY A 84 9.01 1.10 -8.18
C GLY A 84 8.24 0.31 -7.14
N ALA A 85 7.85 0.94 -6.03
CA ALA A 85 7.03 0.31 -4.99
C ALA A 85 5.66 -0.14 -5.53
N GLU A 86 4.98 0.70 -6.31
CA GLU A 86 3.70 0.33 -6.89
C GLU A 86 3.85 -0.76 -7.96
N ALA A 87 4.93 -0.76 -8.74
CA ALA A 87 5.23 -1.83 -9.69
C ALA A 87 5.45 -3.18 -8.99
N ILE A 88 6.20 -3.19 -7.88
CA ILE A 88 6.37 -4.40 -7.06
C ILE A 88 5.02 -4.84 -6.49
N ARG A 89 4.23 -3.92 -5.93
CA ARG A 89 2.90 -4.23 -5.38
C ARG A 89 1.98 -4.85 -6.43
N ALA A 90 1.91 -4.24 -7.62
CA ALA A 90 1.12 -4.74 -8.73
C ALA A 90 1.58 -6.13 -9.17
N ALA A 91 2.89 -6.35 -9.32
CA ALA A 91 3.44 -7.65 -9.67
C ALA A 91 3.09 -8.73 -8.63
N THR A 92 3.21 -8.42 -7.33
CA THR A 92 2.84 -9.34 -6.25
C THR A 92 1.36 -9.68 -6.27
N LEU A 93 0.47 -8.69 -6.45
CA LEU A 93 -0.97 -8.92 -6.51
C LEU A 93 -1.38 -9.75 -7.73
N ILE A 94 -0.72 -9.56 -8.87
CA ILE A 94 -0.93 -10.38 -10.09
C ILE A 94 -0.46 -11.81 -9.87
N LEU A 95 0.64 -12.00 -9.14
CA LEU A 95 1.22 -13.32 -8.89
C LEU A 95 0.46 -14.12 -7.81
N LEU A 96 -0.20 -13.44 -6.87
CA LEU A 96 -0.94 -14.04 -5.76
C LEU A 96 -1.94 -15.14 -6.19
N PRO A 97 -2.82 -14.96 -7.19
CA PRO A 97 -3.72 -16.03 -7.63
C PRO A 97 -3.03 -17.15 -8.45
N VAL A 98 -1.78 -16.97 -8.86
CA VAL A 98 -1.02 -17.92 -9.69
C VAL A 98 -0.17 -18.87 -8.83
N LEU A 99 0.28 -18.41 -7.66
CA LEU A 99 1.00 -19.18 -6.64
C LEU A 99 0.03 -19.96 -5.73
#